data_AF-A0A0Q7TIH5-F1
#
_entry.id   AF-A0A0Q7TIH5-F1
#
_cell.length_a   1.000
_cell.length_b   1.000
_cell.length_c   1.000
_cell.angle_alpha   90.00
_cell.angle_beta   90.00
_cell.angle_gamma   90.00
#
_symmetry.space_group_name_H-M   'P 1'
#
loop_
_entity.id
_entity.type
_entity.pdbx_description
1 polymer ?
#
loop_
_entity_poly.entity_id
_entity_poly.type
_entity_poly.pdbx_seq_one_letter_code
_entity_poly.pdbx_strand_id
1 'polypeptide(L)'
;MNIGLMLLLSLHVLSAIFWAGSTFVLARTGGSGIGALRRPQFGAAGVAILTGVPLAAILHGGNLGRQEQVLMVAVIAAVTALVVQILDRANPARSQRIAGGLLVVTVLGMVIARYVA
;
A
#
# COMPACT_ATOMS: atom_id res chain seq x y z
N MET A 1 21.48 -4.46 -11.00
CA MET A 1 20.06 -4.06 -11.12
C MET A 1 19.68 -4.13 -12.59
N ASN A 2 18.76 -5.01 -13.00
CA ASN A 2 18.30 -5.04 -14.40
C ASN A 2 17.22 -3.97 -14.64
N ILE A 3 17.05 -3.53 -15.89
CA ILE A 3 16.09 -2.48 -16.25
C ILE A 3 14.66 -2.86 -15.83
N GLY A 4 14.27 -4.13 -15.99
CA GLY A 4 12.94 -4.62 -15.60
C GLY A 4 12.63 -4.43 -14.11
N LEU A 5 13.60 -4.69 -13.23
CA LEU A 5 13.45 -4.53 -11.79
C LEU A 5 13.41 -3.05 -11.39
N MET A 6 14.17 -2.19 -12.07
CA MET A 6 14.07 -0.74 -11.89
C MET A 6 12.65 -0.23 -12.23
N LEU A 7 12.10 -0.66 -13.37
CA LEU A 7 10.75 -0.28 -13.80
C LEU A 7 9.68 -0.82 -12.85
N LEU A 8 9.79 -2.09 -12.45
CA LEU A 8 8.84 -2.74 -11.53
C LEU A 8 8.84 -2.06 -10.16
N LEU A 9 10.02 -1.79 -9.60
CA LEU A 9 10.16 -1.09 -8.33
C LEU A 9 9.62 0.35 -8.43
N SER A 10 9.93 1.06 -9.50
CA SER A 10 9.45 2.43 -9.70
C SER A 10 7.92 2.47 -9.79
N LEU A 11 7.32 1.55 -10.54
CA LEU A 11 5.87 1.43 -10.67
C LEU A 11 5.22 1.10 -9.32
N HIS A 12 5.80 0.17 -8.56
CA HIS A 12 5.34 -0.18 -7.20
C HIS A 12 5.38 1.03 -6.27
N VAL A 13 6.52 1.72 -6.20
CA VAL A 13 6.73 2.86 -5.29
C VAL A 13 5.82 4.03 -5.65
N LEU A 14 5.75 4.43 -6.93
CA LEU A 14 4.90 5.54 -7.37
C LEU A 14 3.42 5.28 -7.10
N SER A 15 2.95 4.06 -7.40
CA SER A 15 1.55 3.69 -7.16
C SER A 15 1.23 3.59 -5.66
N ALA A 16 2.12 3.01 -4.86
CA ALA A 16 1.96 2.93 -3.41
C ALA A 16 1.95 4.31 -2.75
N ILE A 17 2.86 5.21 -3.14
CA ILE A 17 2.92 6.59 -2.63
C ILE A 17 1.66 7.35 -3.00
N PHE A 18 1.20 7.25 -4.25
CA PHE A 18 -0.04 7.91 -4.67
C PHE A 18 -1.25 7.40 -3.87
N TRP A 19 -1.36 6.08 -3.69
CA TRP A 19 -2.45 5.48 -2.94
C TRP A 19 -2.43 5.92 -1.47
N ALA A 20 -1.30 5.81 -0.78
CA ALA A 20 -1.15 6.23 0.61
C ALA A 20 -1.35 7.74 0.81
N GLY A 21 -0.71 8.56 -0.04
CA GLY A 21 -0.79 10.02 0.03
C GLY A 21 -2.21 10.54 -0.19
N SER A 22 -2.90 10.07 -1.24
CA SER A 22 -4.29 10.46 -1.50
C SER A 22 -5.24 10.00 -0.39
N THR A 23 -5.03 8.80 0.16
CA THR A 23 -5.81 8.28 1.30
C THR A 23 -5.67 9.19 2.52
N PHE A 24 -4.44 9.62 2.81
CA PHE A 24 -4.15 10.48 3.95
C PHE A 24 -4.71 11.90 3.81
N VAL A 25 -4.63 12.47 2.60
CA VAL A 25 -5.28 13.75 2.29
C VAL A 25 -6.78 13.63 2.51
N LEU A 26 -7.43 12.61 1.95
CA LEU A 26 -8.87 12.39 2.10
C LEU A 26 -9.27 12.14 3.57
N ALA A 27 -8.44 11.45 4.35
CA ALA A 27 -8.67 11.24 5.78
C ALA A 27 -8.76 12.55 6.57
N ARG A 28 -7.92 13.53 6.21
CA ARG A 28 -7.83 14.85 6.85
C ARG A 28 -8.85 15.85 6.35
N THR A 29 -9.26 15.77 5.08
CA THR A 29 -10.26 16.66 4.48
C THR A 29 -11.70 16.16 4.61
N GLY A 30 -11.93 15.12 5.41
CA GLY A 30 -13.28 14.54 5.58
C GLY A 30 -13.82 13.88 4.31
N GLY A 31 -12.94 13.38 3.43
CA GLY A 31 -13.30 12.75 2.16
C GLY A 31 -13.60 13.74 1.03
N SER A 32 -13.35 15.05 1.24
CA SER A 32 -13.51 16.05 0.17
C SER A 32 -12.63 15.72 -1.03
N GLY A 33 -13.24 15.59 -2.21
CA GLY A 33 -12.56 15.20 -3.45
C GLY A 33 -12.58 13.69 -3.75
N ILE A 34 -13.21 12.85 -2.92
CA ILE A 34 -13.23 11.40 -3.15
C ILE A 34 -13.88 11.01 -4.49
N GLY A 35 -14.85 11.77 -4.99
CA GLY A 35 -15.49 11.50 -6.28
C GLY A 35 -14.49 11.46 -7.44
N ALA A 36 -13.56 12.42 -7.47
CA ALA A 36 -12.52 12.50 -8.49
C ALA A 36 -11.40 11.47 -8.27
N LEU A 37 -11.02 11.24 -7.00
CA LEU A 37 -9.88 10.39 -6.66
C LEU A 37 -10.21 8.90 -6.57
N ARG A 38 -11.49 8.51 -6.45
CA ARG A 38 -11.86 7.10 -6.21
C ARG A 38 -11.26 6.15 -7.25
N ARG A 39 -11.49 6.41 -8.54
CA ARG A 39 -10.99 5.55 -9.62
C ARG A 39 -9.45 5.54 -9.69
N PRO A 40 -8.76 6.70 -9.73
CA PRO A 40 -7.29 6.72 -9.68
C PRO A 40 -6.71 6.04 -8.43
N GLN A 41 -7.31 6.24 -7.26
CA GLN A 41 -6.83 5.68 -5.99
C GLN A 41 -6.93 4.15 -5.99
N PHE A 42 -8.07 3.58 -6.41
CA PHE A 42 -8.20 2.13 -6.54
C PHE A 42 -7.29 1.54 -7.62
N GLY A 43 -7.09 2.25 -8.73
CA GLY A 43 -6.14 1.85 -9.77
C GLY A 43 -4.72 1.77 -9.23
N ALA A 44 -4.27 2.80 -8.50
CA ALA A 44 -2.96 2.81 -7.87
C ALA A 44 -2.81 1.72 -6.79
N ALA A 45 -3.85 1.47 -5.99
CA ALA A 45 -3.86 0.36 -5.03
C ALA A 45 -3.67 -0.99 -5.71
N GLY A 46 -4.41 -1.22 -6.81
CA GLY A 46 -4.27 -2.44 -7.61
C GLY A 46 -2.87 -2.61 -8.18
N VAL A 47 -2.30 -1.54 -8.76
CA VAL A 47 -0.93 -1.56 -9.29
C VAL A 47 0.09 -1.84 -8.20
N ALA A 48 -0.04 -1.22 -7.02
CA ALA A 48 0.88 -1.44 -5.90
C ALA A 48 0.86 -2.91 -5.45
N ILE A 49 -0.32 -3.51 -5.32
CA ILE A 49 -0.45 -4.93 -4.94
C ILE A 49 0.12 -5.85 -6.03
N LEU A 50 -0.28 -5.64 -7.29
CA LEU A 50 0.15 -6.49 -8.41
C LEU A 50 1.66 -6.44 -8.64
N THR A 51 2.30 -5.29 -8.41
CA THR A 51 3.75 -5.14 -8.54
C THR A 51 4.51 -5.62 -7.30
N GLY A 52 3.90 -5.59 -6.12
CA GLY A 52 4.50 -6.08 -4.88
C GLY A 52 4.73 -7.60 -4.88
N VAL A 53 3.82 -8.38 -5.48
CA VAL A 53 3.92 -9.85 -5.58
C VAL A 53 5.19 -10.31 -6.31
N PRO A 54 5.46 -9.90 -7.56
CA PRO A 54 6.70 -10.29 -8.25
C PRO A 54 7.95 -9.71 -7.56
N LEU A 55 7.89 -8.52 -6.95
CA LEU A 55 9.01 -7.99 -6.16
C LEU A 55 9.34 -8.89 -4.97
N ALA A 56 8.33 -9.38 -4.24
CA ALA A 56 8.53 -10.33 -3.16
C ALA A 56 9.17 -11.64 -3.67
N ALA A 57 8.67 -12.19 -4.79
CA ALA A 57 9.21 -13.42 -5.37
C ALA A 57 10.68 -13.27 -5.81
N ILE A 58 11.06 -12.14 -6.41
CA ILE A 58 12.41 -11.90 -6.94
C ILE A 58 13.40 -11.56 -5.82
N LEU A 59 12.99 -10.77 -4.83
CA LEU A 59 13.91 -10.20 -3.83
C LEU A 59 14.00 -11.01 -2.53
N HIS A 60 12.99 -11.81 -2.18
CA HIS A 60 12.90 -12.48 -0.87
C HIS A 60 12.98 -14.01 -0.92
N GLY A 61 13.18 -14.61 -2.10
CA GLY A 61 13.67 -15.98 -2.27
C GLY A 61 13.08 -17.04 -1.32
N GLY A 62 11.76 -17.19 -1.25
CA GLY A 62 11.02 -18.30 -0.61
C GLY A 62 11.22 -18.58 0.89
N ASN A 63 12.26 -18.03 1.52
CA ASN A 63 12.63 -18.32 2.90
C ASN A 63 12.01 -17.26 3.82
N LEU A 64 11.24 -17.68 4.83
CA LEU A 64 10.55 -16.77 5.74
C LEU A 64 11.46 -16.34 6.91
N GLY A 65 12.37 -15.40 6.63
CA GLY A 65 13.18 -14.75 7.65
C GLY A 65 12.40 -13.68 8.43
N ARG A 66 13.08 -13.03 9.38
CA ARG A 66 12.51 -11.94 10.19
C ARG A 66 12.05 -10.77 9.33
N GLN A 67 12.83 -10.43 8.29
CA GLN A 67 12.49 -9.39 7.32
C GLN A 67 11.16 -9.69 6.63
N GLU A 68 10.96 -10.92 6.16
CA GLU A 68 9.73 -11.36 5.48
C GLU A 68 8.53 -11.35 6.43
N GLN A 69 8.72 -11.76 7.69
CA GLN A 69 7.66 -11.70 8.70
C GLN A 69 7.16 -10.27 8.93
N VAL A 70 8.06 -9.28 9.01
CA VAL A 70 7.69 -7.86 9.13
C VAL A 70 6.95 -7.37 7.88
N LEU A 71 7.41 -7.77 6.69
CA LEU A 71 6.74 -7.43 5.44
C LEU A 71 5.35 -8.07 5.32
N MET A 72 5.15 -9.28 5.85
CA MET A 72 3.83 -9.91 5.89
C MET A 72 2.82 -9.10 6.70
N VAL A 73 3.24 -8.51 7.83
CA VAL A 73 2.40 -7.59 8.60
C VAL A 73 2.05 -6.35 7.76
N ALA A 74 3.01 -5.79 7.04
CA ALA A 74 2.79 -4.64 6.16
C ALA A 74 1.78 -4.96 5.03
N VAL A 75 1.89 -6.15 4.43
CA VAL A 75 0.98 -6.65 3.38
C VAL A 75 -0.43 -6.83 3.94
N ILE A 76 -0.59 -7.46 5.11
CA ILE A 76 -1.90 -7.65 5.74
C ILE A 76 -2.54 -6.29 6.03
N ALA A 77 -1.79 -5.31 6.55
CA ALA A 77 -2.29 -3.96 6.78
C ALA A 77 -2.74 -3.29 5.48
N ALA A 78 -1.97 -3.41 4.39
CA ALA A 78 -2.31 -2.82 3.09
C ALA A 78 -3.58 -3.44 2.49
N VAL A 79 -3.70 -4.76 2.52
CA VAL A 79 -4.88 -5.48 2.04
C VAL A 79 -6.11 -5.11 2.88
N THR A 80 -5.95 -5.01 4.20
CA THR A 80 -7.03 -4.57 5.10
C THR A 80 -7.46 -3.14 4.78
N ALA A 81 -6.51 -2.24 4.48
CA ALA A 81 -6.81 -0.86 4.08
C ALA A 81 -7.67 -0.82 2.81
N LEU A 82 -7.30 -1.63 1.81
CA LEU A 82 -8.07 -1.76 0.57
C LEU A 82 -9.49 -2.31 0.85
N VAL A 83 -9.60 -3.36 1.67
CA VAL A 83 -10.90 -3.93 2.06
C VAL A 83 -11.79 -2.87 2.73
N VAL A 84 -11.25 -2.09 3.66
CA VAL A 84 -11.98 -0.99 4.31
C VAL A 84 -12.45 0.07 3.30
N GLN A 85 -11.62 0.42 2.32
CA GLN A 85 -11.97 1.35 1.24
C GLN A 85 -13.08 0.81 0.33
N ILE A 86 -13.09 -0.50 0.08
CA ILE A 86 -14.10 -1.16 -0.77
C ILE A 86 -15.43 -1.30 -0.05
N LEU A 87 -15.42 -1.69 1.23
CA LEU A 87 -16.62 -2.05 2.00
C LEU A 87 -17.32 -0.84 2.62
N ASP A 88 -16.58 0.12 3.21
CA ASP A 88 -17.18 1.29 3.85
C ASP A 88 -17.40 2.45 2.86
N ARG A 89 -18.27 2.20 1.86
CA ARG A 89 -18.65 3.22 0.86
C ARG A 89 -19.63 4.25 1.38
N ALA A 90 -20.38 3.91 2.43
CA ALA A 90 -21.37 4.77 3.04
C ALA A 90 -20.72 5.94 3.80
N ASN A 91 -19.55 5.71 4.42
CA ASN A 91 -18.84 6.73 5.20
C ASN A 91 -17.42 6.93 4.67
N PRO A 92 -17.26 7.61 3.52
CA PRO A 92 -15.95 7.75 2.87
C PRO A 92 -14.90 8.40 3.77
N ALA A 93 -15.28 9.36 4.62
CA ALA A 93 -14.36 9.98 5.57
C ALA A 93 -13.79 8.98 6.60
N ARG A 94 -14.65 8.13 7.17
CA ARG A 94 -14.25 7.11 8.15
C ARG A 94 -13.36 6.06 7.49
N SER A 95 -13.80 5.56 6.34
CA SER A 95 -13.06 4.59 5.54
C SER A 95 -11.63 5.04 5.26
N GLN A 96 -11.45 6.28 4.79
CA GLN A 96 -10.13 6.84 4.48
C GLN A 96 -9.26 7.06 5.72
N ARG A 97 -9.84 7.38 6.89
CA ARG A 97 -9.09 7.50 8.15
C ARG A 97 -8.54 6.15 8.62
N ILE A 98 -9.37 5.12 8.60
CA ILE A 98 -8.95 3.77 8.98
C ILE A 98 -7.91 3.24 8.00
N ALA A 99 -8.20 3.34 6.70
CA ALA A 99 -7.26 2.93 5.65
C ALA A 99 -5.95 3.73 5.71
N GLY A 100 -6.00 5.03 5.96
CA GLY A 100 -4.81 5.87 6.13
C GLY A 100 -3.93 5.41 7.28
N GLY A 101 -4.52 5.08 8.43
CA GLY A 101 -3.79 4.50 9.55
C GLY A 101 -3.14 3.16 9.21
N LEU A 102 -3.87 2.27 8.54
CA LEU A 102 -3.34 0.98 8.09
C LEU A 102 -2.19 1.14 7.07
N LEU A 103 -2.30 2.10 6.14
CA LEU A 103 -1.23 2.39 5.18
C LEU A 103 0.01 3.00 5.85
N VAL A 104 -0.14 3.74 6.96
CA VAL A 104 1.01 4.15 7.79
C VAL A 104 1.70 2.93 8.38
N VAL A 105 0.94 1.95 8.90
CA VAL A 105 1.51 0.68 9.40
C VAL A 105 2.25 -0.05 8.28
N THR A 106 1.70 -0.09 7.06
CA THR A 106 2.37 -0.66 5.89
C THR A 106 3.71 0.01 5.61
N VAL A 107 3.74 1.35 5.55
CA VAL A 107 4.98 2.10 5.29
C VAL A 107 6.01 1.86 6.39
N LEU A 108 5.59 1.88 7.66
CA LEU A 108 6.48 1.60 8.79
C LEU A 108 7.03 0.17 8.71
N GLY A 109 6.20 -0.82 8.38
CA GLY A 109 6.63 -2.20 8.20
C GLY A 109 7.67 -2.34 7.07
N MET A 110 7.45 -1.69 5.93
CA MET A 110 8.44 -1.66 4.82
C MET A 110 9.76 -1.01 5.24
N VAL A 111 9.71 0.08 6.01
CA VAL A 111 10.91 0.76 6.51
C VAL A 111 11.63 -0.07 7.57
N ILE A 112 10.90 -0.68 8.50
CA ILE A 112 11.49 -1.47 9.59
C ILE A 112 12.11 -2.75 9.04
N ALA A 113 11.48 -3.41 8.06
CA ALA A 113 11.98 -4.66 7.49
C ALA A 113 13.45 -4.58 7.06
N ARG A 114 13.90 -3.42 6.55
CA ARG A 114 15.30 -3.19 6.13
C ARG A 114 16.33 -3.28 7.27
N TYR A 115 15.89 -3.23 8.53
CA TYR A 115 16.74 -3.20 9.71
C TYR A 115 16.68 -4.49 10.54
N VAL A 116 15.80 -5.43 10.20
CA VAL A 116 15.57 -6.67 10.96
C VAL A 116 16.14 -7.90 10.23
N ALA A 117 17.05 -7.70 9.27
CA ALA A 117 17.78 -8.77 8.60
C ALA A 117 18.57 -9.62 9.62
#